data_AF-A0A8J6MYB0-F1
#
_entry.id   AF-A0A8J6MYB0-F1
#
_cell.length_a   1.000
_cell.length_b   1.000
_cell.length_c   1.000
_cell.angle_alpha   90.00
_cell.angle_beta   90.00
_cell.angle_gamma   90.00
#
_symmetry.space_group_name_H-M   'P 1'
#
loop_
_entity.id
_entity.type
_entity.pdbx_description
1 polymer ?
#
loop_
_entity_poly.entity_id
_entity_poly.type
_entity_poly.pdbx_seq_one_letter_code
_entity_poly.pdbx_strand_id
1 'polypeptide(L)' 'MKNRNETYQGYYVTKNELVEKIRELLKTDFDLSFLLQLKKKEVETLIACIRDRVDNLVK' A
#
# COMPACT_ATOMS: atom_id res chain seq x y z
N MET A 1 -4.04 29.82 25.81
CA MET A 1 -4.31 28.46 25.31
C MET A 1 -4.09 28.44 23.80
N LYS A 2 -2.98 27.86 23.33
CA LYS A 2 -2.72 27.68 21.90
C LYS A 2 -3.43 26.40 21.46
N ASN A 3 -4.47 26.54 20.65
CA ASN A 3 -5.14 25.39 20.03
C ASN A 3 -4.14 24.72 19.09
N ARG A 4 -3.68 23.53 19.49
CA ARG A 4 -2.84 22.66 18.69
C ARG A 4 -3.75 21.92 17.70
N ASN A 5 -4.15 22.60 16.65
CA ASN A 5 -4.57 21.94 15.42
C ASN A 5 -3.27 21.50 14.75
N GLU A 6 -2.62 20.48 15.33
CA GLU A 6 -1.58 19.72 14.66
C GLU A 6 -2.24 19.14 13.41
N THR A 7 -1.94 19.77 12.27
CA THR A 7 -2.38 19.32 10.97
C THR A 7 -1.75 17.96 10.74
N TYR A 8 -2.51 16.89 10.97
CA TYR A 8 -2.19 15.61 10.37
C TYR A 8 -2.30 15.79 8.86
N GLN A 9 -1.17 16.15 8.25
CA GLN A 9 -0.92 15.95 6.83
C GLN A 9 -0.96 14.44 6.61
N GLY A 10 -2.17 13.88 6.53
CA GLY A 10 -2.38 12.49 6.16
C GLY A 10 -1.79 12.31 4.77
N TYR A 11 -0.68 11.57 4.68
CA TYR A 11 -0.05 11.22 3.42
C TYR A 11 -1.03 10.33 2.63
N TYR A 12 -1.84 10.95 1.78
CA TYR A 12 -2.74 10.23 0.88
C TYR A 12 -1.87 9.50 -0.15
N VAL A 13 -1.68 8.20 0.03
CA VAL A 13 -1.06 7.35 -0.97
C VAL A 13 -2.05 7.16 -2.12
N THR A 14 -1.66 7.58 -3.32
CA THR A 14 -2.43 7.34 -4.54
C THR A 14 -2.36 5.87 -4.94
N LYS A 15 -3.30 5.40 -5.76
CA LYS A 15 -3.26 4.02 -6.27
C LYS A 15 -1.96 3.71 -7.02
N ASN A 16 -1.44 4.67 -7.79
CA ASN A 16 -0.19 4.49 -8.53
C ASN A 16 1.00 4.31 -7.57
N GLU A 17 1.11 5.18 -6.56
CA GLU A 17 2.17 5.05 -5.54
C GLU A 17 2.05 3.73 -4.75
N LEU A 18 0.83 3.24 -4.52
CA LEU A 18 0.64 1.93 -3.89
C LEU A 18 1.15 0.79 -4.77
N VAL A 19 0.86 0.84 -6.08
CA VAL A 19 1.34 -0.16 -7.03
C VAL A 19 2.86 -0.17 -7.11
N GLU A 20 3.50 1.00 -7.16
CA GLU A 20 4.96 1.10 -7.14
C GLU A 20 5.56 0.51 -5.85
N LYS A 21 4.97 0.83 -4.69
CA LYS A 21 5.41 0.23 -3.42
C LYS A 21 5.26 -1.29 -3.40
N ILE A 22 4.18 -1.83 -3.96
CA ILE A 22 3.99 -3.29 -4.08
C ILE A 22 5.06 -3.88 -5.00
N ARG A 23 5.38 -3.22 -6.11
CA ARG A 23 6.42 -3.64 -7.05
C ARG A 23 7.80 -3.69 -6.38
N GLU A 24 8.16 -2.63 -5.66
CA GLU A 24 9.41 -2.54 -4.87
C GLU A 24 9.47 -3.62 -3.80
N LEU A 25 8.38 -3.83 -3.05
CA LEU A 25 8.28 -4.84 -2.00
C LEU A 25 8.45 -6.25 -2.55
N LEU A 26 7.85 -6.54 -3.70
CA LEU A 26 7.95 -7.85 -4.36
C LEU A 26 9.23 -8.00 -5.19
N LYS A 27 10.05 -6.94 -5.31
CA LYS A 27 11.29 -6.91 -6.11
C LYS A 27 11.08 -7.48 -7.52
N THR A 28 10.05 -6.99 -8.20
CA THR A 28 9.63 -7.52 -9.50
C THR A 28 9.64 -6.45 -10.58
N ASP A 29 9.94 -6.88 -11.80
CA ASP A 29 9.82 -6.06 -13.00
C ASP A 29 8.52 -6.29 -13.78
N PHE A 30 7.61 -7.10 -13.24
CA PHE A 30 6.30 -7.29 -13.84
C PHE A 30 5.51 -5.99 -13.86
N ASP A 31 4.78 -5.78 -14.96
CA ASP A 31 3.80 -4.71 -15.03
C ASP A 31 2.62 -5.03 -14.11
N LEU A 32 2.46 -4.21 -13.07
CA LEU A 32 1.38 -4.32 -12.10
C LEU A 32 0.24 -3.31 -12.35
N SER A 33 0.20 -2.69 -13.54
CA SER A 33 -0.83 -1.71 -13.92
C SER A 33 -2.27 -2.25 -13.79
N PHE A 34 -2.47 -3.57 -13.93
CA PHE A 34 -3.75 -4.24 -13.72
C PHE A 34 -4.32 -4.04 -12.30
N LEU A 35 -3.46 -3.82 -11.29
CA LEU A 35 -3.88 -3.56 -9.91
C LEU A 35 -4.64 -2.23 -9.77
N LEU A 36 -4.48 -1.29 -10.70
CA LEU A 36 -5.20 0.00 -10.67
C LEU A 36 -6.71 -0.17 -10.83
N GLN A 37 -7.14 -1.26 -11.46
CA GLN A 37 -8.54 -1.63 -11.68
C GLN A 37 -9.22 -2.15 -10.42
N LEU A 38 -8.44 -2.54 -9.39
CA LEU A 38 -8.97 -3.10 -8.15
C LEU A 38 -9.78 -2.07 -7.36
N LYS A 39 -10.92 -2.50 -6.84
CA LYS A 39 -11.71 -1.74 -5.87
C LYS A 39 -11.01 -1.74 -4.51
N LYS A 40 -11.36 -0.78 -3.67
CA LYS A 40 -10.78 -0.60 -2.33
C LYS A 40 -10.70 -1.92 -1.54
N LYS A 41 -11.78 -2.70 -1.50
CA LYS A 41 -11.85 -3.98 -0.78
C LYS A 41 -10.89 -5.04 -1.34
N GLU A 42 -10.70 -5.07 -2.65
CA GLU A 42 -9.79 -6.01 -3.31
C GLU A 42 -8.34 -5.63 -3.03
N VAL A 43 -8.03 -4.32 -3.03
CA VAL A 43 -6.73 -3.80 -2.62
C VAL A 43 -6.44 -4.13 -1.15
N GLU A 44 -7.38 -3.90 -0.24
CA GLU A 44 -7.23 -4.25 1.18
C GLU A 44 -6.94 -5.74 1.38
N THR A 45 -7.63 -6.60 0.63
CA THR A 45 -7.42 -8.05 0.64
C THR A 45 -6.03 -8.41 0.12
N LEU A 46 -5.60 -7.82 -0.99
CA LEU A 46 -4.26 -8.01 -1.55
C LEU A 46 -3.17 -7.62 -0.55
N ILE A 47 -3.30 -6.46 0.09
CA ILE A 47 -2.36 -5.97 1.09
C ILE A 47 -2.31 -6.93 2.29
N ALA A 48 -3.44 -7.42 2.77
CA ALA A 48 -3.47 -8.41 3.84
C ALA A 48 -2.73 -9.70 3.47
N CYS A 49 -2.93 -10.21 2.25
CA CYS A 49 -2.21 -11.40 1.75
C CYS A 49 -0.70 -11.16 1.59
N ILE A 50 -0.30 -10.00 1.07
CA ILE A 50 1.12 -9.64 0.94
C ILE A 50 1.77 -9.54 2.33
N ARG A 51 1.10 -8.86 3.27
CA ARG A 51 1.60 -8.70 4.64
C ARG A 51 1.77 -10.05 5.32
N ASP A 52 0.77 -10.93 5.24
CA ASP A 52 0.87 -12.28 5.82
C ASP A 52 2.08 -13.04 5.26
N ARG A 53 2.32 -12.97 3.95
CA ARG A 53 3.50 -13.59 3.33
C ARG A 53 4.81 -12.98 3.81
N VAL A 54 4.91 -11.65 3.87
CA VAL A 54 6.13 -10.96 4.31
C VAL A 54 6.42 -11.22 5.80
N ASP A 55 5.41 -11.12 6.66
CA ASP A 55 5.54 -11.37 8.10
C ASP A 55 5.90 -12.83 8.39
N ASN A 56 5.42 -13.78 7.58
CA ASN A 56 5.75 -15.20 7.71
C ASN A 56 7.14 -15.58 7.17
N LEU A 57 7.77 -14.77 6.31
CA LEU A 57 9.13 -15.01 5.80
C LEU A 57 10.24 -14.59 6.78
N VAL A 58 9.90 -13.87 7.85
CA VAL A 58 10.85 -13.34 8.86
C VAL A 58 10.91 -14.23 10.11
N LYS A 59 10.39 -15.47 10.06
CA LYS A 59 10.48 -16.47 11.14
C LYS A 59 11.52 -17.54 10.87
#